data_AF-A0A8D8C357-F1
#
_entry.id   AF-A0A8D8C357-F1
#
_cell.length_a   1.000
_cell.length_b   1.000
_cell.length_c   1.000
_cell.angle_alpha   90.00
_cell.angle_beta   90.00
_cell.angle_gamma   90.00
#
_symmetry.space_group_name_H-M   'P 1'
#
loop_
_entity.id
_entity.type
_entity.pdbx_description
1 polymer ?
#
loop_
_entity_poly.entity_id
_entity_poly.type
_entity_poly.pdbx_seq_one_letter_code
_entity_poly.pdbx_strand_id
1 'polypeptide(L)'
;SPTATVRRALEITTSSRARVCSHSHAPPRDPAAVVTRSLGQFGGSASTLCIQRSVVDHAIMALKLAAVLLIVVVVLGTLTVRVESRTLPESRNCTIPGQPDVGVCRPVAECAAFQKIANESESNLVAERDFVEALWCGERDEGEICCPRNGADYQAMEEPEDEECGVQGLQYRIRGGAIAQIDEFPWTAMLLKENGKTKHLEYHCGGALISRTFVLSAAHCVTFNAGGTNIKDPIKLVRLREYNFFTDPDCEVEGNMLDCAEQKVDREPRRIVVHPGFMAGTSPTYNHDLALIQIDPVPPYTDFLRPICLPERAMRPRRFLTVAGWGKTDFFKDSIGTINFSPIKMKVVLPHVDWKLCQQVYKLLHIRVNESHVCAGGKIAQDSCAGDSGSPLMQYDPRSGSWFLMGVASFGVQNCGREGIPGVYTNLGTYLDWIRENIQQS
;
A
#
# COMPACT_ATOMS: atom_id res chain seq x y z
N SER A 1 -51.06 34.78 -21.08
CA SER A 1 -50.77 35.93 -21.94
C SER A 1 -49.39 36.48 -21.65
N PRO A 2 -48.71 36.93 -22.70
CA PRO A 2 -47.28 36.72 -22.89
C PRO A 2 -46.55 38.06 -23.13
N THR A 3 -45.25 38.00 -23.38
CA THR A 3 -44.57 38.85 -24.38
C THR A 3 -43.19 38.21 -24.57
N ALA A 4 -42.98 37.32 -25.56
CA ALA A 4 -42.84 37.60 -27.00
C ALA A 4 -41.69 38.58 -27.26
N THR A 5 -40.69 38.28 -28.08
CA THR A 5 -40.78 38.20 -29.56
C THR A 5 -39.39 37.72 -30.05
N VAL A 6 -39.22 36.55 -30.70
CA VAL A 6 -39.43 36.26 -32.15
C VAL A 6 -38.35 36.94 -33.01
N ARG A 7 -37.64 36.34 -33.98
CA ARG A 7 -37.98 35.48 -35.14
C ARG A 7 -36.63 34.94 -35.70
N ARG A 8 -36.52 33.65 -36.07
CA ARG A 8 -36.61 33.07 -37.44
C ARG A 8 -35.44 33.44 -38.38
N ALA A 9 -34.99 32.61 -39.32
CA ALA A 9 -35.38 31.28 -39.78
C ALA A 9 -34.58 30.94 -41.05
N LEU A 10 -34.44 29.62 -41.29
CA LEU A 10 -34.59 28.94 -42.61
C LEU A 10 -33.52 29.29 -43.68
N GLU A 11 -33.12 28.46 -44.64
CA GLU A 11 -33.68 27.25 -45.29
C GLU A 11 -32.53 26.67 -46.17
N ILE A 12 -32.25 25.35 -46.17
CA ILE A 12 -32.75 24.29 -47.08
C ILE A 12 -31.91 24.08 -48.37
N THR A 13 -31.34 22.87 -48.44
CA THR A 13 -31.14 21.95 -49.60
C THR A 13 -30.31 22.41 -50.82
N THR A 14 -29.44 21.57 -51.41
CA THR A 14 -29.77 20.37 -52.21
C THR A 14 -28.45 19.61 -52.52
N SER A 15 -28.38 18.29 -52.28
CA SER A 15 -28.56 17.18 -53.25
C SER A 15 -27.37 16.86 -54.19
N SER A 16 -26.81 15.65 -54.03
CA SER A 16 -26.71 14.57 -55.04
C SER A 16 -25.39 13.77 -54.92
N ARG A 17 -25.45 12.50 -54.46
CA ARG A 17 -25.34 11.21 -55.22
C ARG A 17 -23.89 10.87 -55.64
N ALA A 18 -23.34 9.66 -55.52
CA ALA A 18 -23.77 8.29 -55.20
C ALA A 18 -22.52 7.47 -54.73
N ARG A 19 -22.49 6.49 -53.80
CA ARG A 19 -23.06 5.10 -53.79
C ARG A 19 -22.58 4.26 -55.01
N VAL A 20 -22.10 3.00 -54.96
CA VAL A 20 -22.22 1.82 -54.07
C VAL A 20 -21.11 0.77 -54.41
N CYS A 21 -20.90 -0.13 -53.46
CA CYS A 21 -20.13 -1.38 -53.34
C CYS A 21 -20.15 -2.43 -54.47
N SER A 22 -19.19 -3.38 -54.39
CA SER A 22 -19.37 -4.86 -54.21
C SER A 22 -18.63 -5.81 -55.17
N HIS A 23 -18.23 -6.96 -54.59
CA HIS A 23 -17.50 -8.12 -55.11
C HIS A 23 -18.21 -8.93 -56.21
N SER A 24 -17.46 -9.70 -57.03
CA SER A 24 -17.61 -11.17 -57.14
C SER A 24 -16.69 -11.88 -58.18
N HIS A 25 -16.20 -13.04 -57.72
CA HIS A 25 -15.76 -14.32 -58.31
C HIS A 25 -15.71 -14.68 -59.84
N ALA A 26 -14.55 -15.27 -60.21
CA ALA A 26 -14.28 -16.63 -60.79
C ALA A 26 -14.30 -16.88 -62.34
N PRO A 27 -13.83 -18.07 -62.87
CA PRO A 27 -12.75 -18.26 -63.88
C PRO A 27 -13.26 -19.01 -65.15
N PRO A 28 -12.56 -19.96 -65.87
CA PRO A 28 -11.17 -20.14 -66.34
C PRO A 28 -11.07 -20.28 -67.91
N ARG A 29 -9.86 -20.46 -68.50
CA ARG A 29 -9.48 -21.47 -69.55
C ARG A 29 -8.16 -21.14 -70.30
N ASP A 30 -7.26 -22.12 -70.31
CA ASP A 30 -6.14 -22.40 -71.24
C ASP A 30 -6.65 -22.81 -72.66
N PRO A 31 -5.85 -23.13 -73.72
CA PRO A 31 -4.38 -23.33 -73.81
C PRO A 31 -3.65 -22.80 -75.10
N ALA A 32 -2.32 -23.03 -75.13
CA ALA A 32 -1.51 -23.55 -76.25
C ALA A 32 -0.66 -22.63 -77.17
N ALA A 33 0.64 -23.01 -77.20
CA ALA A 33 1.57 -23.10 -78.35
C ALA A 33 2.24 -21.80 -78.87
N VAL A 34 3.49 -21.73 -79.37
CA VAL A 34 4.65 -22.63 -79.59
C VAL A 34 5.78 -21.72 -80.17
N VAL A 35 7.02 -21.84 -79.65
CA VAL A 35 8.33 -21.87 -80.36
C VAL A 35 8.83 -20.70 -81.24
N THR A 36 10.01 -20.14 -80.91
CA THR A 36 11.34 -20.09 -81.63
C THR A 36 12.15 -18.81 -81.26
N ARG A 37 13.37 -18.93 -80.68
CA ARG A 37 14.74 -18.83 -81.30
C ARG A 37 15.01 -17.51 -82.05
N SER A 38 16.18 -16.84 -82.05
CA SER A 38 17.50 -16.91 -81.39
C SER A 38 18.41 -15.83 -82.07
N LEU A 39 19.58 -15.52 -81.47
CA LEU A 39 20.78 -14.82 -82.02
C LEU A 39 20.72 -13.26 -81.97
N GLY A 40 21.65 -12.52 -81.36
CA GLY A 40 23.12 -12.52 -81.42
C GLY A 40 23.57 -11.48 -82.48
N GLN A 41 24.54 -10.58 -82.36
CA GLN A 41 25.60 -10.23 -81.39
C GLN A 41 26.31 -8.96 -81.96
N PHE A 42 26.93 -8.13 -81.09
CA PHE A 42 28.05 -7.15 -81.33
C PHE A 42 27.90 -6.04 -82.40
N GLY A 43 28.42 -4.80 -82.26
CA GLY A 43 29.25 -4.14 -81.24
C GLY A 43 30.02 -2.94 -81.84
N GLY A 44 30.12 -1.84 -81.08
CA GLY A 44 31.08 -0.71 -81.23
C GLY A 44 30.61 0.47 -82.12
N SER A 45 30.93 1.74 -81.87
CA SER A 45 31.61 2.48 -80.79
C SER A 45 31.48 3.97 -81.17
N ALA A 46 31.13 4.86 -80.22
CA ALA A 46 31.42 6.29 -80.33
C ALA A 46 31.41 6.94 -78.93
N SER A 47 32.51 6.73 -78.20
CA SER A 47 32.78 7.35 -76.90
C SER A 47 33.68 8.58 -77.08
N THR A 48 33.13 9.80 -77.19
CA THR A 48 33.95 11.02 -76.95
C THR A 48 33.20 12.29 -76.50
N LEU A 49 31.99 12.22 -75.93
CA LEU A 49 31.26 13.46 -75.55
C LEU A 49 30.69 13.53 -74.12
N CYS A 50 30.94 12.55 -73.24
CA CYS A 50 30.28 12.50 -71.91
C CYS A 50 31.16 12.80 -70.69
N ILE A 51 32.44 13.14 -70.84
CA ILE A 51 33.34 13.28 -69.67
C ILE A 51 33.39 14.72 -69.11
N GLN A 52 32.99 15.75 -69.85
CA GLN A 52 33.07 17.14 -69.36
C GLN A 52 31.88 17.65 -68.54
N ARG A 53 30.74 16.94 -68.48
CA ARG A 53 29.56 17.39 -67.71
C ARG A 53 29.53 16.92 -66.25
N SER A 54 30.09 15.75 -65.94
CA SER A 54 29.94 15.12 -64.62
C SER A 54 30.79 15.76 -63.51
N VAL A 55 31.97 16.29 -63.84
CA VAL A 55 32.89 16.90 -62.85
C VAL A 55 32.41 18.29 -62.43
N VAL A 56 31.79 19.05 -63.35
CA VAL A 56 31.28 20.38 -63.07
C VAL A 56 30.07 20.31 -62.14
N ASP A 57 29.17 19.34 -62.32
CA ASP A 57 27.99 19.18 -61.46
C ASP A 57 28.36 18.76 -60.02
N HIS A 58 29.39 17.93 -59.84
CA HIS A 58 29.88 17.58 -58.50
C HIS A 58 30.58 18.74 -57.80
N ALA A 59 31.36 19.55 -58.53
CA ALA A 59 31.98 20.75 -57.99
C ALA A 59 30.92 21.80 -57.57
N ILE A 60 29.86 21.96 -58.36
CA ILE A 60 28.75 22.89 -58.04
C ILE A 60 27.95 22.39 -56.82
N MET A 61 27.71 21.09 -56.69
CA MET A 61 27.07 20.51 -55.50
C MET A 61 27.91 20.71 -54.24
N ALA A 62 29.23 20.49 -54.33
CA ALA A 62 30.14 20.69 -53.20
C ALA A 62 30.22 22.17 -52.77
N LEU A 63 30.26 23.11 -53.72
CA LEU A 63 30.21 24.54 -53.39
C LEU A 63 28.87 24.95 -52.77
N LYS A 64 27.74 24.39 -53.22
CA LYS A 64 26.42 24.66 -52.63
C LYS A 64 26.32 24.12 -51.20
N LEU A 65 26.84 22.92 -50.94
CA LEU A 65 26.89 22.34 -49.60
C LEU A 65 27.80 23.15 -48.65
N ALA A 66 28.98 23.58 -49.13
CA ALA A 66 29.88 24.42 -48.36
C ALA A 66 29.24 25.79 -48.04
N ALA A 67 28.53 26.40 -48.99
CA ALA A 67 27.80 27.65 -48.78
C ALA A 67 26.66 27.49 -47.76
N VAL A 68 25.89 26.39 -47.82
CA VAL A 68 24.84 26.10 -46.84
C VAL A 68 25.44 25.88 -45.45
N LEU A 69 26.57 25.16 -45.36
CA LEU A 69 27.25 24.95 -44.07
C LEU A 69 27.78 26.26 -43.49
N LEU A 70 28.32 27.14 -44.33
CA LEU A 70 28.82 28.45 -43.91
C LEU A 70 27.66 29.36 -43.47
N ILE A 71 26.52 29.32 -44.15
CA ILE A 71 25.30 30.02 -43.74
C ILE A 71 24.79 29.47 -42.41
N VAL A 72 24.79 28.15 -42.20
CA VAL A 72 24.38 27.53 -40.92
C VAL A 72 25.33 27.94 -39.80
N VAL A 73 26.65 27.97 -40.04
CA VAL A 73 27.64 28.41 -39.04
C VAL A 73 27.51 29.90 -38.75
N VAL A 74 27.22 30.74 -39.75
CA VAL A 74 26.96 32.17 -39.53
C VAL A 74 25.64 32.38 -38.80
N VAL A 75 24.57 31.66 -39.16
CA VAL A 75 23.26 31.75 -38.47
C VAL A 75 23.38 31.27 -37.03
N LEU A 76 24.07 30.17 -36.76
CA LEU A 76 24.36 29.68 -35.41
C LEU A 76 25.32 30.60 -34.64
N GLY A 77 26.27 31.24 -35.32
CA GLY A 77 27.21 32.21 -34.74
C GLY A 77 26.59 33.58 -34.45
N THR A 78 25.52 33.97 -35.16
CA THR A 78 24.76 35.21 -34.91
C THR A 78 23.60 35.02 -33.93
N LEU A 79 23.30 33.79 -33.51
CA LEU A 79 22.45 33.51 -32.35
C LEU A 79 23.24 33.74 -31.04
N THR A 80 23.82 34.93 -30.89
CA THR A 80 24.13 35.44 -29.56
C THR A 80 22.79 35.80 -28.93
N VAL A 81 22.22 34.85 -28.19
CA VAL A 81 21.16 35.13 -27.23
C VAL A 81 21.75 36.18 -26.29
N ARG A 82 21.30 37.44 -26.41
CA ARG A 82 21.43 38.41 -25.33
C ARG A 82 20.58 37.84 -24.20
N VAL A 83 21.21 37.07 -23.32
CA VAL A 83 20.71 36.87 -21.97
C VAL A 83 20.85 38.25 -21.34
N GLU A 84 19.80 39.03 -21.44
CA GLU A 84 19.60 40.14 -20.54
C GLU A 84 19.57 39.49 -19.15
N SER A 85 20.68 39.62 -18.42
CA SER A 85 20.74 39.19 -17.05
C SER A 85 19.70 40.01 -16.30
N ARG A 86 18.49 39.46 -16.15
CA ARG A 86 17.64 39.83 -15.03
C ARG A 86 18.51 39.53 -13.83
N THR A 87 19.01 40.59 -13.18
CA THR A 87 19.48 40.49 -11.81
C THR A 87 18.40 39.74 -11.06
N LEU A 88 18.72 38.51 -10.62
CA LEU A 88 17.85 37.77 -9.70
C LEU A 88 17.50 38.74 -8.57
N PRO A 89 16.22 38.88 -8.20
CA PRO A 89 15.89 39.67 -7.02
C PRO A 89 16.72 39.10 -5.86
N GLU A 90 17.41 39.97 -5.12
CA GLU A 90 18.12 39.57 -3.91
C GLU A 90 17.17 38.68 -3.10
N SER A 91 17.58 37.44 -2.80
CA SER A 91 16.73 36.51 -2.07
C SER A 91 16.33 37.14 -0.75
N ARG A 92 15.08 37.58 -0.63
CA ARG A 92 14.60 38.28 0.56
C ARG A 92 14.44 37.26 1.67
N ASN A 93 15.27 37.37 2.69
CA ASN A 93 15.17 36.53 3.86
C ASN A 93 13.94 36.91 4.68
N CYS A 94 13.34 35.93 5.33
CA CYS A 94 12.17 36.08 6.18
C CYS A 94 12.29 35.12 7.36
N THR A 95 11.48 35.35 8.39
CA THR A 95 11.45 34.53 9.60
C THR A 95 10.17 33.70 9.64
N ILE A 96 10.31 32.41 9.89
CA ILE A 96 9.19 31.49 10.09
C ILE A 96 8.87 31.48 11.60
N PRO A 97 7.63 31.77 12.03
CA PRO A 97 7.27 31.77 13.44
C PRO A 97 7.60 30.43 14.10
N GLY A 98 8.32 30.46 15.22
CA GLY A 98 8.69 29.26 15.99
C GLY A 98 9.88 28.46 15.44
N GLN A 99 10.51 28.89 14.34
CA GLN A 99 11.71 28.26 13.80
C GLN A 99 12.95 29.15 14.03
N PRO A 100 14.10 28.56 14.42
CA PRO A 100 15.35 29.30 14.61
C PRO A 100 16.01 29.68 13.28
N ASP A 101 15.71 28.96 12.20
CA ASP A 101 16.31 29.16 10.89
C ASP A 101 15.58 30.21 10.05
N VAL A 102 16.36 30.98 9.29
CA VAL A 102 15.85 32.01 8.37
C VAL A 102 15.33 31.37 7.08
N GLY A 103 14.08 31.66 6.74
CA GLY A 103 13.45 31.33 5.47
C GLY A 103 13.79 32.33 4.36
N VAL A 104 13.30 32.06 3.16
CA VAL A 104 13.39 32.91 1.97
C VAL A 104 12.01 33.05 1.33
N CYS A 105 11.65 34.28 1.00
CA CYS A 105 10.43 34.59 0.28
C CYS A 105 10.46 33.99 -1.12
N ARG A 106 9.46 33.17 -1.44
CA ARG A 106 9.29 32.52 -2.74
C ARG A 106 7.82 32.51 -3.14
N PRO A 107 7.50 32.44 -4.44
CA PRO A 107 6.13 32.23 -4.89
C PRO A 107 5.50 31.02 -4.21
N VAL A 108 4.21 31.10 -3.86
CA VAL A 108 3.43 30.01 -3.24
C VAL A 108 3.56 28.69 -4.01
N ALA A 109 3.59 28.75 -5.34
CA ALA A 109 3.76 27.59 -6.21
C ALA A 109 5.13 26.90 -6.06
N GLU A 110 6.14 27.61 -5.55
CA GLU A 110 7.52 27.15 -5.40
C GLU A 110 7.88 26.75 -3.97
N CYS A 111 6.92 26.85 -3.03
CA CYS A 111 7.11 26.44 -1.65
C CYS A 111 6.33 25.15 -1.33
N ALA A 112 7.00 23.99 -1.47
CA ALA A 112 6.41 22.68 -1.20
C ALA A 112 5.86 22.55 0.24
N ALA A 113 6.57 23.11 1.22
CA ALA A 113 6.15 23.11 2.63
C ALA A 113 4.80 23.83 2.82
N PHE A 114 4.56 24.93 2.10
CA PHE A 114 3.29 25.65 2.17
C PHE A 114 2.16 24.91 1.47
N GLN A 115 2.42 24.29 0.31
CA GLN A 115 1.40 23.49 -0.39
C GLN A 115 0.85 22.34 0.46
N LYS A 116 1.69 21.74 1.32
CA LYS A 116 1.27 20.71 2.26
C LYS A 116 0.28 21.26 3.31
N ILE A 117 0.63 22.39 3.92
CA ILE A 117 -0.24 23.07 4.91
C ILE A 117 -1.57 23.49 4.26
N ALA A 118 -1.52 24.08 3.06
CA ALA A 118 -2.72 24.56 2.36
C ALA A 118 -3.65 23.42 1.89
N ASN A 119 -3.11 22.24 1.61
CA ASN A 119 -3.90 21.05 1.25
C ASN A 119 -4.46 20.31 2.48
N GLU A 120 -3.78 20.39 3.63
CA GLU A 120 -4.22 19.80 4.90
C GLU A 120 -5.20 20.72 5.66
N SER A 121 -5.21 22.03 5.37
CA SER A 121 -6.06 23.02 6.02
C SER A 121 -7.50 23.04 5.47
N GLU A 122 -8.26 21.99 5.74
CA GLU A 122 -9.74 22.09 5.85
C GLU A 122 -10.19 22.35 7.32
N SER A 123 -9.24 22.54 8.25
CA SER A 123 -9.47 22.78 9.68
C SER A 123 -9.83 24.25 10.00
N ASN A 124 -10.90 24.43 10.79
CA ASN A 124 -11.42 25.74 11.25
C ASN A 124 -10.67 26.33 12.48
N LEU A 125 -9.40 25.98 12.69
CA LEU A 125 -8.67 26.42 13.88
C LEU A 125 -8.06 27.82 13.69
N VAL A 126 -8.43 28.75 14.58
CA VAL A 126 -8.00 30.17 14.52
C VAL A 126 -6.47 30.33 14.55
N ALA A 127 -5.79 29.51 15.36
CA ALA A 127 -4.32 29.54 15.48
C ALA A 127 -3.61 29.11 14.19
N GLU A 128 -4.24 28.25 13.38
CA GLU A 128 -3.67 27.76 12.11
C GLU A 128 -3.79 28.82 11.01
N ARG A 129 -4.89 29.60 11.02
CA ARG A 129 -5.06 30.77 10.16
C ARG A 129 -4.06 31.88 10.49
N ASP A 130 -3.85 32.16 11.78
CA ASP A 130 -2.90 33.19 12.22
C ASP A 130 -1.45 32.81 11.85
N PHE A 131 -1.11 31.52 11.94
CA PHE A 131 0.20 31.02 11.50
C PHE A 131 0.39 31.17 9.98
N VAL A 132 -0.59 30.76 9.17
CA VAL A 132 -0.55 30.92 7.71
C VAL A 132 -0.52 32.39 7.30
N GLU A 133 -1.22 33.27 8.01
CA GLU A 133 -1.17 34.71 7.78
C GLU A 133 0.19 35.32 8.14
N ALA A 134 0.88 34.80 9.15
CA ALA A 134 2.20 35.25 9.55
C ALA A 134 3.34 34.82 8.58
N LEU A 135 3.08 33.89 7.66
CA LEU A 135 4.08 33.41 6.71
C LEU A 135 4.22 34.28 5.45
N TRP A 136 3.30 35.21 5.18
CA TRP A 136 3.35 36.04 3.99
C TRP A 136 4.51 37.04 4.04
N CYS A 137 5.29 37.11 2.97
CA CYS A 137 6.47 37.98 2.89
C CYS A 137 6.14 39.43 2.54
N GLY A 138 4.91 39.72 2.14
CA GLY A 138 4.44 41.03 1.66
C GLY A 138 2.91 41.09 1.65
N GLU A 139 2.35 42.00 0.84
CA GLU A 139 0.90 42.05 0.62
C GLU A 139 0.43 40.76 -0.10
N ARG A 140 -0.76 40.26 0.23
CA ARG A 140 -1.31 38.99 -0.28
C ARG A 140 -1.31 38.90 -1.82
N ASP A 141 -1.35 40.05 -2.49
CA ASP A 141 -1.43 40.18 -3.94
C ASP A 141 -0.11 39.85 -4.67
N GLU A 142 1.03 39.80 -3.97
CA GLU A 142 2.31 39.38 -4.56
C GLU A 142 2.50 37.87 -4.60
N GLY A 143 1.68 37.09 -3.89
CA GLY A 143 1.69 35.63 -3.97
C GLY A 143 2.96 34.96 -3.41
N GLU A 144 3.74 35.66 -2.59
CA GLU A 144 5.00 35.16 -2.01
C GLU A 144 4.88 34.83 -0.53
N ILE A 145 5.44 33.67 -0.15
CA ILE A 145 5.44 33.16 1.21
C ILE A 145 6.86 32.86 1.69
N CYS A 146 7.06 32.98 2.99
CA CYS A 146 8.30 32.64 3.66
C CYS A 146 8.51 31.12 3.66
N CYS A 147 9.37 30.65 2.76
CA CYS A 147 9.68 29.24 2.60
C CYS A 147 11.01 28.88 3.27
N PRO A 148 11.16 27.72 3.94
CA PRO A 148 12.45 27.28 4.44
C PRO A 148 13.52 27.26 3.33
N ARG A 149 14.75 27.70 3.61
CA ARG A 149 15.85 27.74 2.62
C ARG A 149 16.16 26.36 2.03
N ASN A 150 16.04 25.32 2.85
CA ASN A 150 16.12 23.94 2.44
C ASN A 150 14.76 23.40 1.94
N GLY A 151 13.97 24.22 1.23
CA GLY A 151 12.72 23.77 0.61
C GLY A 151 12.90 22.61 -0.38
N ALA A 152 14.15 22.31 -0.79
CA ALA A 152 14.53 21.11 -1.52
C ALA A 152 14.67 19.85 -0.65
N ASP A 153 14.85 19.95 0.68
CA ASP A 153 14.72 18.80 1.58
C ASP A 153 13.24 18.35 1.72
N TYR A 154 12.29 19.15 1.22
CA TYR A 154 10.89 18.79 1.01
C TYR A 154 10.57 18.42 -0.45
N GLN A 155 11.53 18.56 -1.39
CA GLN A 155 11.42 17.89 -2.69
C GLN A 155 11.74 16.42 -2.45
N ALA A 156 10.69 15.62 -2.30
CA ALA A 156 10.77 14.17 -2.36
C ALA A 156 12.06 13.61 -1.72
N MET A 157 12.11 13.59 -0.39
CA MET A 157 12.31 12.24 0.14
C MET A 157 11.20 11.45 -0.54
N GLU A 158 11.56 10.62 -1.51
CA GLU A 158 10.88 9.33 -1.60
C GLU A 158 10.78 8.90 -0.14
N GLU A 159 9.58 9.04 0.46
CA GLU A 159 9.27 8.35 1.69
C GLU A 159 9.82 6.96 1.45
N PRO A 160 10.74 6.46 2.28
CA PRO A 160 11.49 5.29 1.90
C PRO A 160 10.50 4.26 1.39
N GLU A 161 10.67 3.86 0.13
CA GLU A 161 10.05 2.65 -0.44
C GLU A 161 10.55 1.41 0.32
N ASP A 162 11.23 1.57 1.45
CA ASP A 162 11.58 0.52 2.36
C ASP A 162 10.30 -0.04 2.96
N GLU A 163 9.87 -1.12 2.31
CA GLU A 163 9.07 -2.24 2.79
C GLU A 163 9.66 -2.86 4.08
N GLU A 164 10.17 -2.05 5.02
CA GLU A 164 10.73 -2.50 6.28
C GLU A 164 9.61 -3.02 7.16
N CYS A 165 9.50 -4.34 7.17
CA CYS A 165 8.58 -5.08 8.00
C CYS A 165 9.13 -5.28 9.41
N GLY A 166 8.23 -5.54 10.36
CA GLY A 166 8.60 -5.99 11.70
C GLY A 166 9.32 -4.95 12.56
N VAL A 167 9.32 -3.68 12.16
CA VAL A 167 9.89 -2.56 12.92
C VAL A 167 8.79 -1.91 13.77
N GLN A 168 9.13 -1.56 15.01
CA GLN A 168 8.29 -0.80 15.94
C GLN A 168 9.18 0.12 16.79
N GLY A 169 8.61 1.07 17.54
CA GLY A 169 9.37 1.95 18.42
C GLY A 169 10.05 1.25 19.60
N LEU A 170 10.90 2.00 20.31
CA LEU A 170 11.86 1.50 21.29
C LEU A 170 11.18 0.83 22.49
N GLN A 171 11.51 -0.44 22.74
CA GLN A 171 10.90 -1.22 23.83
C GLN A 171 11.54 -1.00 25.21
N TYR A 172 10.70 -0.89 26.25
CA TYR A 172 11.05 -1.28 27.62
C TYR A 172 10.39 -2.64 27.97
N ARG A 173 11.18 -3.61 28.44
CA ARG A 173 10.74 -5.00 28.65
C ARG A 173 10.03 -5.20 29.99
N ILE A 174 8.75 -5.61 29.99
CA ILE A 174 8.01 -6.06 31.19
C ILE A 174 7.34 -7.44 30.93
N ARG A 175 7.18 -8.27 31.98
CA ARG A 175 6.68 -9.67 31.94
C ARG A 175 5.30 -9.81 32.59
N GLY A 176 4.47 -10.71 32.05
CA GLY A 176 3.07 -10.92 32.47
C GLY A 176 2.15 -9.99 31.69
N GLY A 177 1.03 -10.50 31.17
CA GLY A 177 0.16 -9.75 30.25
C GLY A 177 -0.03 -8.28 30.68
N ALA A 178 0.27 -7.36 29.76
CA ALA A 178 0.40 -5.94 30.06
C ALA A 178 -0.26 -5.13 28.94
N ILE A 179 -0.59 -3.87 29.26
CA ILE A 179 -0.92 -2.88 28.24
C ILE A 179 0.27 -2.78 27.29
N ALA A 180 0.00 -2.86 25.98
CA ALA A 180 1.00 -2.57 24.96
C ALA A 180 1.22 -1.05 24.91
N GLN A 181 2.42 -0.59 24.59
CA GLN A 181 2.61 0.83 24.30
C GLN A 181 1.85 1.20 23.02
N ILE A 182 1.53 2.48 22.87
CA ILE A 182 0.73 2.99 21.75
C ILE A 182 1.34 2.60 20.38
N ASP A 183 2.65 2.69 20.25
CA ASP A 183 3.47 2.39 19.07
C ASP A 183 3.90 0.90 18.94
N GLU A 184 3.59 0.05 19.93
CA GLU A 184 3.97 -1.37 19.89
C GLU A 184 3.06 -2.17 18.94
N PHE A 185 3.66 -3.08 18.17
CA PHE A 185 2.96 -3.97 17.24
C PHE A 185 2.06 -3.24 16.21
N PRO A 186 2.59 -2.28 15.43
CA PRO A 186 1.81 -1.43 14.50
C PRO A 186 1.14 -2.20 13.33
N TRP A 187 1.41 -3.49 13.21
CA TRP A 187 0.78 -4.40 12.26
C TRP A 187 -0.51 -5.05 12.76
N THR A 188 -0.88 -4.91 14.05
CA THR A 188 -2.10 -5.53 14.56
C THR A 188 -3.34 -4.97 13.86
N ALA A 189 -4.21 -5.86 13.39
CA ALA A 189 -5.45 -5.50 12.70
C ALA A 189 -6.66 -6.03 13.48
N MET A 190 -7.79 -5.31 13.40
CA MET A 190 -9.08 -5.80 13.86
C MET A 190 -9.97 -6.13 12.70
N LEU A 191 -10.63 -7.28 12.80
CA LEU A 191 -11.71 -7.66 11.92
C LEU A 191 -13.02 -7.30 12.60
N LEU A 192 -13.74 -6.36 12.00
CA LEU A 192 -14.99 -5.83 12.51
C LEU A 192 -16.16 -6.39 11.71
N LYS A 193 -17.24 -6.74 12.42
CA LYS A 193 -18.49 -7.20 11.83
C LYS A 193 -19.63 -6.25 12.18
N GLU A 194 -20.61 -6.15 11.31
CA GLU A 194 -21.83 -5.41 11.61
C GLU A 194 -22.81 -6.31 12.37
N ASN A 195 -23.16 -5.92 13.59
CA ASN A 195 -24.22 -6.60 14.33
C ASN A 195 -25.56 -6.45 13.59
N GLY A 196 -26.14 -7.57 13.16
CA GLY A 196 -27.37 -7.57 12.37
C GLY A 196 -28.59 -6.90 13.03
N LYS A 197 -28.60 -6.76 14.38
CA LYS A 197 -29.68 -6.11 15.13
C LYS A 197 -29.41 -4.64 15.39
N THR A 198 -28.23 -4.31 15.89
CA THR A 198 -27.90 -2.94 16.33
C THR A 198 -27.29 -2.09 15.23
N LYS A 199 -26.80 -2.71 14.16
CA LYS A 199 -26.03 -2.08 13.07
C LYS A 199 -24.71 -1.45 13.53
N HIS A 200 -24.27 -1.71 14.76
CA HIS A 200 -22.97 -1.30 15.24
C HIS A 200 -21.89 -2.27 14.76
N LEU A 201 -20.70 -1.73 14.54
CA LEU A 201 -19.50 -2.52 14.28
C LEU A 201 -18.99 -3.10 15.59
N GLU A 202 -18.78 -4.40 15.62
CA GLU A 202 -18.28 -5.15 16.77
C GLU A 202 -16.97 -5.85 16.41
N TYR A 203 -16.03 -5.83 17.36
CA TYR A 203 -14.80 -6.59 17.27
C TYR A 203 -15.09 -8.09 17.20
N HIS A 204 -14.59 -8.75 16.15
CA HIS A 204 -14.80 -10.17 15.93
C HIS A 204 -13.54 -11.01 16.13
N CYS A 205 -12.45 -10.61 15.47
CA CYS A 205 -11.16 -11.30 15.46
C CYS A 205 -10.02 -10.30 15.26
N GLY A 206 -8.81 -10.74 15.56
CA GLY A 206 -7.58 -10.05 15.18
C GLY A 206 -7.06 -10.45 13.80
N GLY A 207 -5.98 -9.80 13.41
CA GLY A 207 -5.20 -10.09 12.21
C GLY A 207 -3.85 -9.38 12.26
N ALA A 208 -3.04 -9.58 11.22
CA ALA A 208 -1.77 -8.90 11.06
C ALA A 208 -1.59 -8.36 9.64
N LEU A 209 -1.26 -7.07 9.53
CA LEU A 209 -0.83 -6.44 8.30
C LEU A 209 0.51 -7.04 7.87
N ILE A 210 0.56 -7.61 6.67
CA ILE A 210 1.76 -8.26 6.12
C ILE A 210 2.30 -7.55 4.87
N SER A 211 1.53 -6.62 4.31
CA SER A 211 1.92 -5.69 3.24
C SER A 211 0.95 -4.52 3.21
N ARG A 212 1.12 -3.55 2.30
CA ARG A 212 0.19 -2.41 2.16
C ARG A 212 -1.25 -2.81 1.79
N THR A 213 -1.46 -4.03 1.28
CA THR A 213 -2.75 -4.47 0.73
C THR A 213 -3.24 -5.79 1.31
N PHE A 214 -2.49 -6.45 2.20
CA PHE A 214 -2.87 -7.74 2.76
C PHE A 214 -2.80 -7.79 4.28
N VAL A 215 -3.85 -8.38 4.86
CA VAL A 215 -3.93 -8.80 6.26
C VAL A 215 -4.06 -10.31 6.33
N LEU A 216 -3.28 -10.95 7.21
CA LEU A 216 -3.38 -12.37 7.52
C LEU A 216 -4.26 -12.56 8.77
N SER A 217 -5.15 -13.54 8.74
CA SER A 217 -5.98 -13.92 9.90
C SER A 217 -6.35 -15.41 9.83
N ALA A 218 -7.14 -15.89 10.78
CA ALA A 218 -7.62 -17.26 10.81
C ALA A 218 -8.78 -17.46 9.82
N ALA A 219 -8.89 -18.66 9.23
CA ALA A 219 -9.99 -18.97 8.32
C ALA A 219 -11.34 -18.95 9.05
N HIS A 220 -11.39 -19.46 10.28
CA HIS A 220 -12.62 -19.48 11.08
C HIS A 220 -13.17 -18.07 11.39
N CYS A 221 -12.34 -17.02 11.31
CA CYS A 221 -12.78 -15.63 11.49
C CYS A 221 -13.55 -15.10 10.28
N VAL A 222 -13.33 -15.67 9.09
CA VAL A 222 -13.92 -15.21 7.83
C VAL A 222 -14.89 -16.21 7.20
N THR A 223 -14.98 -17.43 7.75
CA THR A 223 -15.93 -18.46 7.31
C THR A 223 -16.99 -18.72 8.38
N PHE A 224 -18.26 -18.78 7.98
CA PHE A 224 -19.34 -19.30 8.83
C PHE A 224 -20.20 -20.29 8.04
N ASN A 225 -20.29 -21.51 8.57
CA ASN A 225 -20.99 -22.71 8.07
C ASN A 225 -20.26 -23.55 7.01
N ALA A 226 -20.32 -24.87 7.22
CA ALA A 226 -19.88 -25.90 6.29
C ALA A 226 -20.59 -25.76 4.94
N GLY A 227 -19.90 -25.19 3.94
CA GLY A 227 -20.21 -25.42 2.53
C GLY A 227 -21.17 -24.46 1.83
N GLY A 228 -21.01 -23.14 1.91
CA GLY A 228 -21.81 -22.26 1.03
C GLY A 228 -21.40 -20.79 1.00
N THR A 229 -21.35 -20.26 -0.22
CA THR A 229 -20.97 -18.91 -0.66
C THR A 229 -21.86 -17.75 -0.18
N ASN A 230 -22.63 -17.92 0.90
CA ASN A 230 -23.46 -16.88 1.49
C ASN A 230 -23.07 -16.69 2.96
N ILE A 231 -22.06 -15.84 3.18
CA ILE A 231 -21.65 -15.43 4.53
C ILE A 231 -22.76 -14.54 5.08
N LYS A 232 -23.59 -15.06 6.00
CA LYS A 232 -24.69 -14.29 6.63
C LYS A 232 -24.19 -13.11 7.48
N ASP A 233 -22.89 -13.04 7.73
CA ASP A 233 -22.24 -12.09 8.62
C ASP A 233 -20.76 -11.92 8.21
N PRO A 234 -20.48 -11.23 7.08
CA PRO A 234 -19.13 -11.06 6.58
C PRO A 234 -18.34 -10.05 7.41
N ILE A 235 -17.00 -10.13 7.34
CA ILE A 235 -16.16 -9.04 7.83
C ILE A 235 -16.52 -7.77 7.06
N LYS A 236 -16.91 -6.73 7.79
CA LYS A 236 -17.32 -5.45 7.20
C LYS A 236 -16.13 -4.52 7.05
N LEU A 237 -15.27 -4.43 8.06
CA LEU A 237 -14.07 -3.61 8.04
C LEU A 237 -12.86 -4.34 8.62
N VAL A 238 -11.70 -3.99 8.10
CA VAL A 238 -10.39 -4.23 8.68
C VAL A 238 -9.90 -2.89 9.23
N ARG A 239 -9.74 -2.80 10.55
CA ARG A 239 -9.22 -1.61 11.22
C ARG A 239 -7.76 -1.79 11.57
N LEU A 240 -6.95 -0.76 11.28
CA LEU A 240 -5.54 -0.64 11.58
C LEU A 240 -5.29 0.66 12.36
N ARG A 241 -4.12 0.83 12.98
CA ARG A 241 -3.76 1.96 13.88
C ARG A 241 -4.62 2.11 15.15
N GLU A 242 -5.54 1.19 15.40
CA GLU A 242 -6.33 1.22 16.63
C GLU A 242 -5.42 0.93 17.83
N TYR A 243 -5.60 1.66 18.92
CA TYR A 243 -4.97 1.39 20.20
C TYR A 243 -6.03 1.31 21.31
N ASN A 244 -6.90 2.31 21.41
CA ASN A 244 -7.97 2.40 22.39
C ASN A 244 -9.33 2.70 21.76
N PHE A 245 -10.29 1.78 21.94
CA PHE A 245 -11.62 1.85 21.29
C PHE A 245 -12.41 3.13 21.56
N PHE A 246 -12.09 3.85 22.64
CA PHE A 246 -12.84 5.02 23.10
C PHE A 246 -12.27 6.35 22.62
N THR A 247 -11.08 6.37 22.01
CA THR A 247 -10.37 7.58 21.60
C THR A 247 -9.91 7.49 20.14
N ASP A 248 -9.80 8.65 19.47
CA ASP A 248 -9.37 8.77 18.06
C ASP A 248 -9.16 10.27 17.73
N PRO A 249 -7.93 10.78 17.54
CA PRO A 249 -6.66 10.05 17.66
C PRO A 249 -6.38 9.59 19.09
N ASP A 250 -5.57 8.55 19.21
CA ASP A 250 -5.10 8.01 20.48
C ASP A 250 -3.84 8.74 20.93
N CYS A 251 -3.74 9.11 22.21
CA CYS A 251 -2.54 9.74 22.77
C CYS A 251 -2.20 9.19 24.16
N GLU A 252 -0.92 8.97 24.42
CA GLU A 252 -0.38 8.61 25.73
C GLU A 252 0.75 9.56 26.16
N VAL A 253 0.91 9.75 27.47
CA VAL A 253 2.01 10.55 28.02
C VAL A 253 3.12 9.62 28.49
N GLU A 254 4.27 9.67 27.83
CA GLU A 254 5.49 8.97 28.25
C GLU A 254 6.49 9.97 28.84
N GLY A 255 6.55 10.02 30.18
CA GLY A 255 7.37 11.01 30.89
C GLY A 255 6.85 12.42 30.68
N ASN A 256 7.59 13.23 29.93
CA ASN A 256 7.21 14.61 29.58
C ASN A 256 6.82 14.76 28.09
N MET A 257 6.77 13.67 27.34
CA MET A 257 6.42 13.66 25.92
C MET A 257 4.99 13.13 25.76
N LEU A 258 4.20 13.81 24.93
CA LEU A 258 2.88 13.35 24.50
C LEU A 258 3.08 12.62 23.17
N ASP A 259 2.83 11.32 23.16
CA ASP A 259 2.88 10.51 21.97
C ASP A 259 1.47 10.27 21.45
N CYS A 260 1.20 10.63 20.19
CA CYS A 260 -0.13 10.58 19.60
C CYS A 260 -0.08 9.82 18.28
N ALA A 261 -0.88 8.75 18.20
CA ALA A 261 -1.11 8.05 16.96
C ALA A 261 -1.97 8.89 16.01
N GLU A 262 -1.78 8.72 14.70
CA GLU A 262 -2.73 9.26 13.74
C GLU A 262 -4.09 8.54 13.85
N GLN A 263 -5.12 9.10 13.21
CA GLN A 263 -6.45 8.50 13.18
C GLN A 263 -6.42 7.04 12.69
N LYS A 264 -7.34 6.24 13.24
CA LYS A 264 -7.49 4.84 12.83
C LYS A 264 -7.79 4.70 11.34
N VAL A 265 -7.31 3.61 10.77
CA VAL A 265 -7.46 3.32 9.34
C VAL A 265 -8.44 2.16 9.15
N ASP A 266 -9.64 2.49 8.68
CA ASP A 266 -10.65 1.50 8.30
C ASP A 266 -10.56 1.19 6.79
N ARG A 267 -10.61 -0.11 6.45
CA ARG A 267 -10.55 -0.62 5.08
C ARG A 267 -11.58 -1.72 4.86
N GLU A 268 -12.30 -1.68 3.75
CA GLU A 268 -13.20 -2.77 3.37
C GLU A 268 -12.40 -3.95 2.75
N PRO A 269 -12.74 -5.21 3.08
CA PRO A 269 -12.20 -6.37 2.37
C PRO A 269 -12.58 -6.38 0.89
N ARG A 270 -11.59 -6.38 -0.01
CA ARG A 270 -11.80 -6.57 -1.47
C ARG A 270 -11.92 -8.04 -1.85
N ARG A 271 -11.05 -8.88 -1.28
CA ARG A 271 -10.97 -10.31 -1.58
C ARG A 271 -10.56 -11.06 -0.32
N ILE A 272 -11.27 -12.13 -0.01
CA ILE A 272 -10.92 -13.03 1.09
C ILE A 272 -10.53 -14.37 0.47
N VAL A 273 -9.31 -14.82 0.75
CA VAL A 273 -8.79 -16.11 0.28
C VAL A 273 -8.60 -17.01 1.49
N VAL A 274 -9.42 -18.04 1.58
CA VAL A 274 -9.33 -19.05 2.63
C VAL A 274 -8.45 -20.19 2.13
N HIS A 275 -7.59 -20.72 2.99
CA HIS A 275 -6.77 -21.87 2.62
C HIS A 275 -7.66 -23.06 2.19
N PRO A 276 -7.43 -23.68 1.02
CA PRO A 276 -8.34 -24.69 0.45
C PRO A 276 -8.47 -25.96 1.30
N GLY A 277 -7.45 -26.26 2.11
CA GLY A 277 -7.49 -27.35 3.08
C GLY A 277 -8.34 -27.09 4.33
N PHE A 278 -8.81 -25.85 4.55
CA PHE A 278 -9.60 -25.53 5.73
C PHE A 278 -11.00 -26.15 5.66
N MET A 279 -11.36 -26.93 6.68
CA MET A 279 -12.65 -27.60 6.77
C MET A 279 -13.53 -26.93 7.83
N ALA A 280 -14.30 -25.93 7.41
CA ALA A 280 -15.22 -25.20 8.28
C ALA A 280 -16.33 -26.11 8.82
N GLY A 281 -16.48 -26.20 10.14
CA GLY A 281 -17.65 -26.80 10.80
C GLY A 281 -17.79 -28.32 10.73
N THR A 282 -16.83 -29.05 10.15
CA THR A 282 -16.90 -30.53 10.01
C THR A 282 -15.82 -31.28 10.79
N SER A 283 -14.79 -30.60 11.31
CA SER A 283 -13.71 -31.22 12.07
C SER A 283 -13.38 -30.44 13.34
N PRO A 284 -13.23 -31.08 14.52
CA PRO A 284 -12.73 -30.45 15.73
C PRO A 284 -11.24 -30.06 15.64
N THR A 285 -10.58 -30.33 14.51
CA THR A 285 -9.13 -30.22 14.39
C THR A 285 -8.62 -28.89 13.84
N TYR A 286 -9.49 -27.97 13.37
CA TYR A 286 -9.13 -26.66 12.80
C TYR A 286 -7.81 -26.67 11.99
N ASN A 287 -7.59 -27.72 11.18
CA ASN A 287 -6.40 -27.80 10.36
C ASN A 287 -6.49 -26.74 9.26
N HIS A 288 -5.34 -26.18 8.87
CA HIS A 288 -5.26 -25.18 7.81
C HIS A 288 -6.09 -23.92 8.08
N ASP A 289 -6.23 -23.55 9.35
CA ASP A 289 -6.99 -22.38 9.79
C ASP A 289 -6.22 -21.08 9.50
N LEU A 290 -6.24 -20.68 8.23
CA LEU A 290 -5.53 -19.53 7.69
C LEU A 290 -6.30 -18.89 6.54
N ALA A 291 -6.36 -17.56 6.54
CA ALA A 291 -6.95 -16.77 5.47
C ALA A 291 -6.17 -15.48 5.21
N LEU A 292 -6.17 -15.05 3.95
CA LEU A 292 -5.68 -13.76 3.49
C LEU A 292 -6.86 -12.84 3.19
N ILE A 293 -6.77 -11.60 3.64
CA ILE A 293 -7.74 -10.55 3.39
C ILE A 293 -7.03 -9.44 2.62
N GLN A 294 -7.38 -9.31 1.34
CA GLN A 294 -6.94 -8.21 0.50
C GLN A 294 -7.79 -6.98 0.78
N ILE A 295 -7.15 -5.85 1.05
CA ILE A 295 -7.75 -4.55 1.36
C ILE A 295 -7.24 -3.49 0.38
N ASP A 296 -7.93 -2.34 0.33
CA ASP A 296 -7.39 -1.15 -0.34
C ASP A 296 -6.05 -0.75 0.30
N PRO A 297 -5.10 -0.21 -0.49
CA PRO A 297 -3.82 0.25 0.04
C PRO A 297 -3.98 1.13 1.29
N VAL A 298 -3.17 0.81 2.29
CA VAL A 298 -3.07 1.63 3.50
C VAL A 298 -2.27 2.92 3.21
N PRO A 299 -2.44 3.98 4.03
CA PRO A 299 -1.61 5.17 3.93
C PRO A 299 -0.10 4.86 4.07
N PRO A 300 0.79 5.84 3.81
CA PRO A 300 2.20 5.75 4.20
C PRO A 300 2.42 5.14 5.58
N TYR A 301 3.46 4.32 5.68
CA TYR A 301 3.84 3.70 6.93
C TYR A 301 4.30 4.77 7.93
N THR A 302 3.89 4.61 9.17
CA THR A 302 4.24 5.48 10.31
C THR A 302 4.63 4.59 11.48
N ASP A 303 5.04 5.16 12.60
CA ASP A 303 5.41 4.35 13.77
C ASP A 303 4.23 3.55 14.34
N PHE A 304 3.00 3.96 14.01
CA PHE A 304 1.75 3.30 14.39
C PHE A 304 1.17 2.38 13.31
N LEU A 305 1.75 2.34 12.11
CA LEU A 305 1.28 1.52 10.99
C LEU A 305 2.43 0.99 10.14
N ARG A 306 2.75 -0.28 10.31
CA ARG A 306 3.77 -1.02 9.55
C ARG A 306 3.36 -2.47 9.37
N PRO A 307 3.87 -3.20 8.37
CA PRO A 307 3.61 -4.62 8.25
C PRO A 307 4.54 -5.43 9.18
N ILE A 308 4.14 -6.63 9.58
CA ILE A 308 5.03 -7.59 10.24
C ILE A 308 5.81 -8.39 9.20
N CYS A 309 7.04 -8.82 9.52
CA CYS A 309 7.79 -9.66 8.60
C CYS A 309 7.20 -11.07 8.49
N LEU A 310 7.12 -11.55 7.25
CA LEU A 310 6.99 -12.97 6.96
C LEU A 310 8.39 -13.59 6.85
N PRO A 311 8.64 -14.74 7.47
CA PRO A 311 9.95 -15.36 7.34
C PRO A 311 10.16 -15.94 5.93
N GLU A 312 11.37 -15.83 5.39
CA GLU A 312 11.71 -16.41 4.07
C GLU A 312 11.61 -17.94 4.05
N ARG A 313 11.88 -18.58 5.19
CA ARG A 313 11.80 -20.02 5.38
C ARG A 313 11.25 -20.31 6.76
N ALA A 314 10.76 -21.51 6.99
CA ALA A 314 10.27 -21.93 8.30
C ALA A 314 11.32 -21.63 9.40
N MET A 315 10.99 -20.69 10.27
CA MET A 315 11.81 -20.32 11.42
C MET A 315 11.50 -21.24 12.59
N ARG A 316 12.53 -21.65 13.33
CA ARG A 316 12.34 -22.38 14.59
C ARG A 316 11.85 -21.40 15.66
N PRO A 317 10.75 -21.70 16.37
CA PRO A 317 10.31 -20.90 17.50
C PRO A 317 11.38 -20.81 18.60
N ARG A 318 11.62 -19.58 19.08
CA ARG A 318 12.45 -19.29 20.25
C ARG A 318 11.68 -19.65 21.52
N ARG A 319 12.37 -19.58 22.66
CA ARG A 319 11.82 -19.91 23.98
C ARG A 319 10.55 -19.13 24.33
N PHE A 320 10.47 -17.88 23.89
CA PHE A 320 9.35 -16.98 24.16
C PHE A 320 8.82 -16.39 22.86
N LEU A 321 7.51 -16.30 22.79
CA LEU A 321 6.75 -15.71 21.69
C LEU A 321 5.82 -14.65 22.28
N THR A 322 5.38 -13.70 21.46
CA THR A 322 4.51 -12.60 21.90
C THR A 322 3.22 -12.63 21.11
N VAL A 323 2.10 -12.41 21.79
CA VAL A 323 0.80 -12.17 21.16
C VAL A 323 0.35 -10.77 21.57
N ALA A 324 -0.27 -10.05 20.63
CA ALA A 324 -0.90 -8.76 20.88
C ALA A 324 -2.29 -8.72 20.26
N GLY A 325 -3.21 -8.03 20.94
CA GLY A 325 -4.61 -7.93 20.52
C GLY A 325 -5.51 -7.35 21.59
N TRP A 326 -6.82 -7.47 21.36
CA TRP A 326 -7.87 -6.92 22.22
C TRP A 326 -8.80 -8.00 22.77
N GLY A 327 -8.29 -9.22 22.93
CA GLY A 327 -9.02 -10.32 23.52
C GLY A 327 -9.52 -10.04 24.95
N LYS A 328 -10.37 -10.95 25.44
CA LYS A 328 -10.88 -10.96 26.81
C LYS A 328 -9.75 -10.88 27.82
N THR A 329 -9.91 -10.02 28.81
CA THR A 329 -8.95 -9.87 29.90
C THR A 329 -9.68 -9.47 31.17
N ASP A 330 -9.22 -9.99 32.31
CA ASP A 330 -9.70 -9.57 33.63
C ASP A 330 -9.02 -8.26 34.09
N PHE A 331 -8.05 -7.73 33.33
CA PHE A 331 -7.25 -6.55 33.71
C PHE A 331 -8.10 -5.31 34.03
N PHE A 332 -9.19 -5.11 33.30
CA PHE A 332 -10.06 -3.93 33.44
C PHE A 332 -11.33 -4.19 34.26
N LYS A 333 -11.44 -5.37 34.88
CA LYS A 333 -12.65 -5.80 35.58
C LYS A 333 -13.10 -4.84 36.68
N ASP A 334 -12.14 -4.29 37.42
CA ASP A 334 -12.42 -3.42 38.57
C ASP A 334 -12.75 -1.98 38.15
N SER A 335 -12.32 -1.53 36.97
CA SER A 335 -12.50 -0.15 36.50
C SER A 335 -13.76 0.03 35.65
N ILE A 336 -14.10 -0.96 34.82
CA ILE A 336 -15.14 -0.83 33.81
C ILE A 336 -16.09 -2.05 33.78
N GLY A 337 -16.05 -2.88 34.83
CA GLY A 337 -16.94 -4.03 35.02
C GLY A 337 -16.56 -5.23 34.14
N THR A 338 -17.50 -6.17 33.98
CA THR A 338 -17.29 -7.39 33.18
C THR A 338 -17.29 -7.07 31.68
N ILE A 339 -16.20 -6.50 31.15
CA ILE A 339 -16.07 -6.31 29.70
C ILE A 339 -15.66 -7.63 29.03
N ASN A 340 -16.29 -7.91 27.89
CA ASN A 340 -16.02 -9.07 27.05
C ASN A 340 -14.79 -8.93 26.14
N PHE A 341 -14.10 -7.79 26.08
CA PHE A 341 -12.91 -7.54 25.26
C PHE A 341 -12.11 -6.41 25.89
N SER A 342 -10.79 -6.39 25.71
CA SER A 342 -9.98 -5.26 26.16
C SER A 342 -10.25 -4.03 25.29
N PRO A 343 -10.56 -2.86 25.86
CA PRO A 343 -10.68 -1.64 25.05
C PRO A 343 -9.32 -1.11 24.57
N ILE A 344 -8.25 -1.45 25.29
CA ILE A 344 -6.86 -1.04 24.99
C ILE A 344 -6.06 -2.24 24.50
N LYS A 345 -5.14 -2.02 23.56
CA LYS A 345 -4.25 -3.07 23.02
C LYS A 345 -3.43 -3.71 24.14
N MET A 346 -3.51 -5.03 24.26
CA MET A 346 -2.77 -5.82 25.24
C MET A 346 -1.68 -6.62 24.55
N LYS A 347 -0.62 -6.94 25.30
CA LYS A 347 0.43 -7.88 24.90
C LYS A 347 0.66 -8.94 25.96
N VAL A 348 1.03 -10.14 25.54
CA VAL A 348 1.44 -11.22 26.44
C VAL A 348 2.64 -11.97 25.85
N VAL A 349 3.61 -12.26 26.72
CA VAL A 349 4.78 -13.08 26.39
C VAL A 349 4.54 -14.50 26.88
N LEU A 350 4.52 -15.44 25.94
CA LEU A 350 4.19 -16.85 26.16
C LEU A 350 5.43 -17.73 25.97
N PRO A 351 5.62 -18.76 26.82
CA PRO A 351 6.63 -19.78 26.55
C PRO A 351 6.19 -20.63 25.34
N HIS A 352 7.12 -20.90 24.42
CA HIS A 352 6.89 -21.87 23.35
C HIS A 352 6.78 -23.30 23.91
N VAL A 353 5.84 -24.08 23.35
CA VAL A 353 5.60 -25.49 23.68
C VAL A 353 5.73 -26.32 22.40
N ASP A 354 6.57 -27.35 22.43
CA ASP A 354 6.73 -28.27 21.30
C ASP A 354 5.39 -28.92 20.92
N TRP A 355 5.09 -28.96 19.62
CA TRP A 355 3.80 -29.43 19.13
C TRP A 355 3.51 -30.88 19.53
N LYS A 356 4.53 -31.74 19.74
CA LYS A 356 4.33 -33.13 20.19
C LYS A 356 3.87 -33.18 21.63
N LEU A 357 4.38 -32.31 22.48
CA LEU A 357 3.92 -32.18 23.88
C LEU A 357 2.51 -31.59 23.92
N CYS A 358 2.26 -30.55 23.12
CA CYS A 358 0.94 -29.97 22.94
C CYS A 358 -0.08 -31.01 22.48
N GLN A 359 0.30 -31.87 21.54
CA GLN A 359 -0.53 -32.98 21.06
C GLN A 359 -0.88 -33.98 22.16
N GLN A 360 -0.03 -34.21 23.15
CA GLN A 360 -0.36 -35.10 24.28
C GLN A 360 -1.51 -34.54 25.12
N VAL A 361 -1.54 -33.23 25.32
CA VAL A 361 -2.62 -32.53 26.04
C VAL A 361 -3.92 -32.58 25.22
N TYR A 362 -3.86 -32.18 23.95
CA TYR A 362 -5.05 -32.09 23.09
C TYR A 362 -5.62 -33.44 22.66
N LYS A 363 -4.81 -34.51 22.66
CA LYS A 363 -5.29 -35.88 22.43
C LYS A 363 -6.36 -36.29 23.44
N LEU A 364 -6.26 -35.86 24.70
CA LEU A 364 -7.26 -36.11 25.74
C LEU A 364 -8.60 -35.42 25.45
N LEU A 365 -8.57 -34.35 24.64
CA LEU A 365 -9.73 -33.59 24.20
C LEU A 365 -10.23 -34.04 22.81
N HIS A 366 -9.68 -35.13 22.26
CA HIS A 366 -9.96 -35.61 20.90
C HIS A 366 -9.68 -34.59 19.79
N ILE A 367 -8.76 -33.65 20.04
CA ILE A 367 -8.31 -32.65 19.07
C ILE A 367 -6.92 -33.06 18.55
N ARG A 368 -6.71 -32.91 17.24
CA ARG A 368 -5.44 -33.26 16.58
C ARG A 368 -4.61 -32.00 16.32
N VAL A 369 -3.53 -31.88 17.07
CA VAL A 369 -2.38 -31.00 16.84
C VAL A 369 -1.27 -31.77 16.09
N ASN A 370 -0.61 -31.09 15.17
CA ASN A 370 0.45 -31.65 14.32
C ASN A 370 1.45 -30.53 13.96
N GLU A 371 2.42 -30.83 13.09
CA GLU A 371 3.48 -29.89 12.67
C GLU A 371 3.02 -28.59 11.99
N SER A 372 1.79 -28.55 11.46
CA SER A 372 1.16 -27.33 10.96
C SER A 372 0.64 -26.39 12.07
N HIS A 373 0.90 -26.74 13.33
CA HIS A 373 0.56 -25.93 14.49
C HIS A 373 1.81 -25.59 15.30
N VAL A 374 1.76 -24.43 15.95
CA VAL A 374 2.71 -24.00 16.97
C VAL A 374 1.94 -23.74 18.26
N CYS A 375 2.48 -24.17 19.39
CA CYS A 375 1.82 -24.01 20.68
C CYS A 375 2.62 -23.06 21.58
N ALA A 376 1.91 -22.26 22.37
CA ALA A 376 2.51 -21.34 23.32
C ALA A 376 1.61 -21.20 24.56
N GLY A 377 2.20 -20.92 25.73
CA GLY A 377 1.44 -20.75 26.97
C GLY A 377 1.40 -22.01 27.84
N GLY A 378 0.25 -22.29 28.44
CA GLY A 378 0.05 -23.42 29.35
C GLY A 378 0.58 -23.22 30.77
N LYS A 379 0.97 -21.99 31.13
CA LYS A 379 1.29 -21.58 32.49
C LYS A 379 0.16 -20.73 33.09
N ILE A 380 -0.09 -20.87 34.39
CA ILE A 380 -1.08 -20.05 35.11
C ILE A 380 -0.85 -18.56 34.82
N ALA A 381 -1.94 -17.85 34.52
CA ALA A 381 -1.99 -16.39 34.35
C ALA A 381 -1.11 -15.79 33.23
N GLN A 382 -0.58 -16.61 32.31
CA GLN A 382 0.19 -16.14 31.14
C GLN A 382 -0.28 -16.88 29.89
N ASP A 383 -1.46 -16.55 29.40
CA ASP A 383 -2.05 -17.18 28.21
C ASP A 383 -2.88 -16.18 27.40
N SER A 384 -3.02 -16.40 26.09
CA SER A 384 -3.85 -15.59 25.19
C SER A 384 -5.30 -16.04 25.24
N CYS A 385 -6.23 -15.09 25.23
CA CYS A 385 -7.62 -15.30 25.64
C CYS A 385 -8.64 -15.25 24.50
N ALA A 386 -9.89 -15.63 24.83
CA ALA A 386 -11.01 -15.54 23.90
C ALA A 386 -11.11 -14.12 23.31
N GLY A 387 -11.13 -13.99 21.98
CA GLY A 387 -11.05 -12.69 21.31
C GLY A 387 -9.69 -12.38 20.69
N ASP A 388 -8.64 -13.13 21.00
CA ASP A 388 -7.37 -13.08 20.26
C ASP A 388 -7.38 -13.99 19.00
N SER A 389 -8.51 -14.61 18.65
CA SER A 389 -8.63 -15.41 17.43
C SER A 389 -8.18 -14.61 16.20
N GLY A 390 -7.32 -15.18 15.38
CA GLY A 390 -6.74 -14.49 14.22
C GLY A 390 -5.57 -13.53 14.53
N SER A 391 -5.32 -13.19 15.80
CA SER A 391 -4.21 -12.31 16.20
C SER A 391 -2.83 -12.94 15.94
N PRO A 392 -1.79 -12.10 15.76
CA PRO A 392 -0.45 -12.58 15.46
C PRO A 392 0.26 -13.21 16.66
N LEU A 393 0.87 -14.37 16.45
CA LEU A 393 1.91 -14.93 17.30
C LEU A 393 3.27 -14.56 16.70
N MET A 394 4.06 -13.82 17.46
CA MET A 394 5.20 -13.08 16.95
C MET A 394 6.49 -13.47 17.66
N GLN A 395 7.60 -13.27 16.97
CA GLN A 395 8.92 -13.47 17.53
C GLN A 395 9.86 -12.36 17.07
N TYR A 396 10.55 -11.74 18.03
CA TYR A 396 11.64 -10.83 17.75
C TYR A 396 12.94 -11.58 17.40
N ASP A 397 13.57 -11.28 16.26
CA ASP A 397 14.92 -11.73 15.96
C ASP A 397 15.94 -10.61 16.24
N PRO A 398 16.71 -10.69 17.35
CA PRO A 398 17.68 -9.65 17.70
C PRO A 398 18.83 -9.50 16.70
N ARG A 399 18.97 -10.43 15.73
CA ARG A 399 19.98 -10.33 14.68
C ARG A 399 19.58 -9.40 13.55
N SER A 400 18.30 -9.39 13.18
CA SER A 400 17.77 -8.48 12.16
C SER A 400 17.20 -7.20 12.80
N GLY A 401 16.86 -7.24 14.09
CA GLY A 401 16.16 -6.15 14.77
C GLY A 401 14.66 -6.12 14.42
N SER A 402 14.10 -7.22 13.91
CA SER A 402 12.74 -7.24 13.36
C SER A 402 11.86 -8.30 14.04
N TRP A 403 10.56 -8.02 14.05
CA TRP A 403 9.52 -8.95 14.45
C TRP A 403 9.04 -9.78 13.27
N PHE A 404 8.96 -11.09 13.48
CA PHE A 404 8.46 -12.05 12.51
C PHE A 404 7.16 -12.67 12.98
N LEU A 405 6.25 -12.87 12.02
CA LEU A 405 5.01 -13.61 12.24
C LEU A 405 5.32 -15.11 12.24
N MET A 406 5.12 -15.75 13.39
CA MET A 406 5.37 -17.18 13.59
C MET A 406 4.09 -18.01 13.46
N GLY A 407 2.95 -17.41 13.80
CA GLY A 407 1.67 -18.08 13.73
C GLY A 407 0.48 -17.13 13.81
N VAL A 408 -0.70 -17.68 13.59
CA VAL A 408 -1.99 -16.99 13.75
C VAL A 408 -2.82 -17.75 14.78
N ALA A 409 -3.42 -17.04 15.73
CA ALA A 409 -4.21 -17.65 16.79
C ALA A 409 -5.42 -18.40 16.23
N SER A 410 -5.55 -19.68 16.60
CA SER A 410 -6.58 -20.59 16.05
C SER A 410 -7.52 -21.08 17.14
N PHE A 411 -7.13 -22.07 17.95
CA PHE A 411 -7.97 -22.66 18.99
C PHE A 411 -7.21 -22.82 20.32
N GLY A 412 -7.92 -23.22 21.38
CA GLY A 412 -7.33 -23.30 22.72
C GLY A 412 -7.22 -21.96 23.43
N VAL A 413 -7.07 -20.86 22.67
CA VAL A 413 -7.04 -19.48 23.17
C VAL A 413 -8.31 -19.08 23.93
N GLN A 414 -9.44 -19.73 23.67
CA GLN A 414 -10.70 -19.40 24.36
C GLN A 414 -10.76 -19.88 25.82
N ASN A 415 -9.90 -20.82 26.21
CA ASN A 415 -9.84 -21.40 27.57
C ASN A 415 -8.58 -20.96 28.34
N CYS A 416 -8.08 -19.76 28.00
CA CYS A 416 -6.86 -19.18 28.54
C CYS A 416 -6.81 -19.14 30.07
N GLY A 417 -5.58 -19.12 30.61
CA GLY A 417 -5.33 -19.00 32.04
C GLY A 417 -5.51 -20.30 32.83
N ARG A 418 -5.89 -21.40 32.17
CA ARG A 418 -5.88 -22.74 32.75
C ARG A 418 -4.48 -23.34 32.68
N GLU A 419 -3.96 -23.78 33.83
CA GLU A 419 -2.69 -24.49 33.89
C GLU A 419 -2.73 -25.75 33.01
N GLY A 420 -1.66 -25.97 32.25
CA GLY A 420 -1.46 -27.21 31.50
C GLY A 420 -2.11 -27.30 30.12
N ILE A 421 -2.87 -26.28 29.68
CA ILE A 421 -3.44 -26.24 28.32
C ILE A 421 -2.82 -25.06 27.55
N PRO A 422 -1.88 -25.29 26.62
CA PRO A 422 -1.30 -24.22 25.81
C PRO A 422 -2.25 -23.79 24.69
N GLY A 423 -2.24 -22.50 24.32
CA GLY A 423 -2.92 -22.03 23.11
C GLY A 423 -2.30 -22.61 21.84
N VAL A 424 -3.14 -22.84 20.81
CA VAL A 424 -2.72 -23.40 19.52
C VAL A 424 -2.90 -22.38 18.41
N TYR A 425 -1.85 -22.24 17.62
CA TYR A 425 -1.74 -21.28 16.54
C TYR A 425 -1.38 -22.02 15.26
N THR A 426 -1.88 -21.56 14.12
CA THR A 426 -1.49 -22.06 12.80
C THR A 426 -0.01 -21.70 12.56
N ASN A 427 0.84 -22.69 12.30
CA ASN A 427 2.28 -22.51 12.10
C ASN A 427 2.56 -21.91 10.72
N LEU A 428 2.96 -20.64 10.66
CA LEU A 428 3.20 -19.98 9.37
C LEU A 428 4.27 -20.66 8.53
N GLY A 429 5.26 -21.30 9.16
CA GLY A 429 6.35 -21.99 8.47
C GLY A 429 5.88 -23.07 7.49
N THR A 430 4.69 -23.65 7.67
CA THR A 430 4.12 -24.65 6.76
C THR A 430 3.27 -24.06 5.63
N TYR A 431 3.00 -22.75 5.66
CA TYR A 431 2.08 -22.08 4.72
C TYR A 431 2.73 -20.94 3.92
N LEU A 432 4.04 -20.71 4.06
CA LEU A 432 4.73 -19.59 3.40
C LEU A 432 4.56 -19.59 1.88
N ASP A 433 4.60 -20.75 1.24
CA ASP A 433 4.46 -20.86 -0.22
C ASP A 433 3.03 -20.48 -0.65
N TRP A 434 2.02 -21.02 0.03
CA TRP A 434 0.62 -20.65 -0.19
C TRP A 434 0.38 -19.15 0.01
N ILE A 435 0.99 -18.54 1.04
CA ILE A 435 0.88 -17.10 1.30
C ILE A 435 1.45 -16.31 0.11
N ARG A 436 2.67 -16.62 -0.33
CA ARG A 436 3.34 -15.89 -1.43
C ARG A 436 2.59 -16.03 -2.75
N GLU A 437 2.15 -17.23 -3.09
CA GLU A 437 1.39 -17.48 -4.31
C GLU A 437 0.12 -16.62 -4.38
N ASN A 438 -0.59 -16.47 -3.26
CA ASN A 438 -1.85 -15.73 -3.23
C ASN A 438 -1.68 -14.20 -3.14
N ILE A 439 -0.52 -13.72 -2.68
CA ILE A 439 -0.14 -12.29 -2.70
C ILE A 439 0.35 -11.87 -4.09
N GLN A 440 1.07 -12.73 -4.82
CA GLN A 440 1.60 -12.39 -6.16
C GLN A 440 0.54 -12.44 -7.27
N GLN A 441 -0.54 -13.20 -7.09
CA GLN A 441 -1.62 -13.35 -8.09
C GLN A 441 -2.63 -12.19 -8.11
N SER A 442 -2.38 -11.08 -7.39
CA SER A 442 -3.38 -10.03 -7.12
C SER A 442 -3.09 -8.68 -7.72
#